data_AF-A0A8B6X3A1-F1
#
_entry.id   AF-A0A8B6X3A1-F1
#
_cell.length_a   1.000
_cell.length_b   1.000
_cell.length_c   1.000
_cell.angle_alpha   90.00
_cell.angle_beta   90.00
_cell.angle_gamma   90.00
#
_symmetry.space_group_name_H-M   'P 1'
#
loop_
_entity.id
_entity.type
_entity.pdbx_description
1 polymer ?
#
loop_
_entity_poly.entity_id
_entity_poly.type
_entity_poly.pdbx_seq_one_letter_code
_entity_poly.pdbx_strand_id
1 'polypeptide(L)'
;MPRNNIAFIERAKVPALTALNAAIAGLKFKLVVEHDYKPFEIAGYLPCTLDGEDAGFDMRFASAAEHAGKSEALGPVLGARDVAIAIKWGGDPREVAAAYIVIAALAKDFDALVIDADKGTLFEAAKLVTRARNSLDEL
;
A
#
# COMPACT_ATOMS: atom_id res chain seq x y z
N MET A 1 9.15 16.08 0.08
CA MET A 1 9.67 15.09 1.05
C MET A 1 8.94 13.78 0.76
N PRO A 2 9.65 12.64 0.69
CA PRO A 2 9.00 11.36 0.43
C PRO A 2 7.99 11.06 1.53
N ARG A 3 6.79 10.63 1.14
CA ARG A 3 5.72 10.20 2.05
C ARG A 3 5.81 8.69 2.24
N ASN A 4 5.29 8.20 3.36
CA ASN A 4 5.32 6.77 3.67
C ASN A 4 4.08 6.35 4.46
N ASN A 5 3.45 5.27 4.02
CA ASN A 5 2.43 4.56 4.77
C ASN A 5 2.89 3.13 5.01
N ILE A 6 2.46 2.53 6.11
CA ILE A 6 2.76 1.13 6.43
C ILE A 6 1.45 0.37 6.50
N ALA A 7 1.33 -0.67 5.68
CA ALA A 7 0.24 -1.63 5.72
C ALA A 7 0.68 -2.86 6.53
N PHE A 8 -0.05 -3.17 7.58
CA PHE A 8 0.13 -4.36 8.41
C PHE A 8 -0.83 -5.44 7.95
N ILE A 9 -0.33 -6.65 7.73
CA ILE A 9 -1.09 -7.76 7.16
C ILE A 9 -0.57 -9.09 7.72
N GLU A 10 -1.44 -10.11 7.76
CA GLU A 10 -1.00 -11.48 8.03
C GLU A 10 -0.18 -11.99 6.85
N ARG A 11 0.95 -12.66 7.11
CA ARG A 11 1.81 -13.23 6.07
C ARG A 11 1.04 -14.07 5.04
N ALA A 12 0.07 -14.86 5.48
CA ALA A 12 -0.74 -15.72 4.61
C ALA A 12 -1.71 -14.96 3.70
N LYS A 13 -2.00 -13.69 4.01
CA LYS A 13 -2.88 -12.80 3.23
C LYS A 13 -2.11 -11.87 2.30
N VAL A 14 -0.76 -11.85 2.36
CA VAL A 14 0.05 -11.07 1.42
C VAL A 14 -0.22 -11.56 0.00
N PRO A 15 -0.74 -10.70 -0.90
CA PRO A 15 -1.15 -11.15 -2.21
C PRO A 15 0.06 -11.52 -3.08
N ALA A 16 -0.13 -12.48 -3.98
CA ALA A 16 0.74 -12.60 -5.16
C ALA A 16 0.36 -11.51 -6.18
N LEU A 17 1.25 -11.24 -7.15
CA LEU A 17 1.06 -10.22 -8.19
C LEU A 17 -0.33 -10.28 -8.85
N THR A 18 -0.75 -11.48 -9.29
CA THR A 18 -2.04 -11.68 -9.96
C THR A 18 -3.22 -11.32 -9.05
N ALA A 19 -3.17 -11.69 -7.77
CA ALA A 19 -4.22 -11.38 -6.81
C ALA A 19 -4.27 -9.88 -6.51
N LEU A 20 -3.10 -9.23 -6.38
CA LEU A 20 -3.01 -7.79 -6.15
C LEU A 20 -3.61 -7.01 -7.33
N ASN A 21 -3.22 -7.33 -8.57
CA ASN A 21 -3.78 -6.70 -9.76
C ASN A 21 -5.28 -6.97 -9.92
N ALA A 22 -5.76 -8.16 -9.54
CA ALA A 22 -7.20 -8.46 -9.54
C ALA A 22 -7.97 -7.59 -8.52
N ALA A 23 -7.43 -7.36 -7.33
CA ALA A 23 -8.03 -6.47 -6.33
C ALA A 23 -8.07 -5.01 -6.81
N ILE A 24 -6.97 -4.53 -7.40
CA ILE A 24 -6.89 -3.19 -8.00
C ILE A 24 -7.93 -3.01 -9.12
N ALA A 25 -8.06 -3.99 -10.01
CA ALA A 25 -9.08 -3.98 -11.05
C ALA A 25 -10.50 -4.08 -10.48
N GLY A 26 -10.71 -4.88 -9.42
CA GLY A 26 -11.97 -4.99 -8.69
C GLY A 26 -12.42 -3.67 -8.07
N LEU A 27 -11.46 -2.87 -7.63
CA LEU A 27 -11.67 -1.49 -7.19
C LEU A 27 -12.00 -0.51 -8.31
N LYS A 28 -11.89 -0.91 -9.59
CA LYS A 28 -12.05 -0.08 -10.80
C LYS A 28 -10.93 0.94 -11.00
N PHE A 29 -9.71 0.61 -10.61
CA PHE A 29 -8.52 1.39 -10.95
C PHE A 29 -7.84 0.79 -12.17
N LYS A 30 -7.32 1.65 -13.06
CA LYS A 30 -6.56 1.22 -14.25
C LYS A 30 -5.05 1.25 -13.94
N LEU A 31 -4.70 0.67 -12.80
CA LEU A 31 -3.32 0.48 -12.39
C LEU A 31 -2.96 -0.99 -12.55
N VAL A 32 -1.78 -1.25 -13.10
CA VAL A 32 -1.20 -2.58 -13.22
C VAL A 32 0.19 -2.55 -12.61
N VAL A 33 0.36 -3.29 -11.52
CA VAL A 33 1.69 -3.56 -10.94
C VAL A 33 2.43 -4.50 -11.87
N GLU A 34 3.72 -4.23 -12.11
CA GLU A 34 4.53 -5.01 -13.05
C GLU A 34 5.16 -6.26 -12.42
N HIS A 35 5.83 -7.04 -13.27
CA HIS A 35 6.40 -8.36 -12.96
C HIS A 35 7.49 -8.38 -11.87
N ASP A 36 7.99 -7.22 -11.47
CA ASP A 36 8.99 -7.07 -10.42
C ASP A 36 8.42 -7.28 -9.01
N TYR A 37 7.08 -7.31 -8.86
CA TYR A 37 6.46 -7.61 -7.58
C TYR A 37 6.64 -9.08 -7.21
N LYS A 38 7.57 -9.32 -6.29
CA LYS A 38 7.79 -10.59 -5.61
C LYS A 38 7.76 -10.34 -4.11
N PRO A 39 6.67 -10.73 -3.41
CA PRO A 39 6.57 -10.53 -1.97
C PRO A 39 7.82 -11.00 -1.23
N PHE A 40 8.30 -10.20 -0.29
CA PHE A 40 9.51 -10.45 0.52
C PHE A 40 10.86 -10.49 -0.21
N GLU A 41 10.88 -10.55 -1.54
CA GLU A 41 12.11 -10.44 -2.35
C GLU A 41 12.35 -9.01 -2.84
N ILE A 42 11.27 -8.26 -3.09
CA ILE A 42 11.38 -6.86 -3.50
C ILE A 42 11.80 -5.97 -2.32
N ALA A 43 12.78 -5.10 -2.60
CA ALA A 43 13.28 -4.11 -1.66
C ALA A 43 13.65 -2.80 -2.38
N GLY A 44 12.64 -2.05 -2.84
CA GLY A 44 12.88 -0.80 -3.55
C GLY A 44 11.74 -0.38 -4.46
N TYR A 45 12.08 0.37 -5.50
CA TYR A 45 11.14 0.88 -6.49
C TYR A 45 10.45 -0.26 -7.24
N LEU A 46 9.12 -0.21 -7.27
CA LEU A 46 8.26 -1.13 -7.97
C LEU A 46 7.57 -0.36 -9.11
N PRO A 47 7.94 -0.62 -10.37
CA PRO A 47 7.28 0.00 -11.51
C PRO A 47 5.84 -0.48 -11.66
N CYS A 48 4.99 0.41 -12.16
CA CYS A 48 3.61 0.12 -12.50
C CYS A 48 3.13 1.01 -13.65
N THR A 49 2.11 0.54 -14.36
CA THR A 49 1.42 1.34 -15.37
C THR A 49 0.11 1.87 -14.79
N LEU A 50 -0.07 3.19 -14.81
CA LEU A 50 -1.31 3.87 -14.39
C LEU A 50 -1.95 4.57 -15.60
N ASP A 51 -3.16 4.13 -15.98
CA ASP A 51 -3.89 4.69 -17.13
C ASP A 51 -3.10 4.67 -18.45
N GLY A 52 -2.14 3.74 -18.58
CA GLY A 52 -1.27 3.61 -19.75
C GLY A 52 0.03 4.41 -19.67
N GLU A 53 0.25 5.14 -18.58
CA GLU A 53 1.49 5.88 -18.33
C GLU A 53 2.38 5.19 -17.29
N ASP A 54 3.69 5.42 -17.40
CA ASP A 54 4.68 4.93 -16.44
C ASP A 54 4.54 5.64 -15.09
N ALA A 55 4.54 4.84 -14.02
CA ALA A 55 4.51 5.28 -12.65
C ALA A 55 5.25 4.26 -11.75
N GLY A 56 5.25 4.50 -10.45
CA GLY A 56 5.76 3.52 -9.50
C GLY A 56 5.75 4.02 -8.07
N PHE A 57 6.25 3.19 -7.16
CA PHE A 57 6.41 3.52 -5.77
C PHE A 57 7.43 2.57 -5.14
N ASP A 58 8.06 2.98 -4.04
CA ASP A 58 8.93 2.10 -3.27
C ASP A 58 8.11 1.16 -2.38
N MET A 59 8.44 -0.13 -2.38
CA MET A 59 7.86 -1.12 -1.49
C MET A 59 8.94 -1.90 -0.75
N ARG A 60 8.78 -2.06 0.56
CA ARG A 60 9.64 -2.90 1.40
C ARG A 60 8.82 -3.70 2.40
N PHE A 61 9.22 -4.96 2.59
CA PHE A 61 8.62 -5.86 3.57
C PHE A 61 9.50 -5.93 4.82
N ALA A 62 8.87 -5.94 5.99
CA ALA A 62 9.51 -6.09 7.29
C ALA A 62 8.61 -6.86 8.25
N SER A 63 9.11 -7.21 9.43
CA SER A 63 8.27 -7.70 10.52
C SER A 63 7.42 -6.56 11.08
N ALA A 64 6.17 -6.83 11.44
CA ALA A 64 5.33 -5.87 12.16
C ALA A 64 5.97 -5.39 13.46
N ALA A 65 6.77 -6.25 14.12
CA ALA A 65 7.48 -5.91 15.35
C ALA A 65 8.49 -4.77 15.16
N GLU A 66 9.11 -4.64 13.98
CA GLU A 66 10.05 -3.54 13.66
C GLU A 66 9.35 -2.17 13.63
N HIS A 67 8.02 -2.17 13.53
CA HIS A 67 7.19 -0.97 13.48
C HIS A 67 6.23 -0.84 14.67
N ALA A 68 6.35 -1.67 15.71
CA ALA A 68 5.46 -1.66 16.88
C ALA A 68 5.40 -0.29 17.59
N GLY A 69 6.48 0.51 17.52
CA GLY A 69 6.53 1.85 18.10
C GLY A 69 6.03 2.99 17.18
N LYS A 70 5.51 2.68 15.98
CA LYS A 70 5.07 3.70 15.02
C LYS A 70 3.67 4.25 15.29
N SER A 71 2.87 3.58 16.10
CA SER A 71 1.52 4.02 16.43
C SER A 71 1.02 3.36 17.71
N GLU A 72 0.61 4.16 18.68
CA GLU A 72 -0.06 3.66 19.90
C GLU A 72 -1.44 3.04 19.56
N ALA A 73 -2.10 3.55 18.52
CA ALA A 73 -3.41 3.08 18.08
C ALA A 73 -3.37 1.68 17.42
N LEU A 74 -2.19 1.22 16.99
CA LEU A 74 -2.04 -0.04 16.26
C LEU A 74 -2.09 -1.25 17.20
N GLY A 75 -1.44 -1.18 18.36
CA GLY A 75 -1.27 -2.31 19.29
C GLY A 75 -2.59 -3.06 19.61
N PRO A 76 -3.66 -2.37 20.00
CA PRO A 76 -4.94 -3.00 20.33
C PRO A 76 -5.65 -3.70 19.16
N VAL A 77 -5.33 -3.34 17.91
CA VAL A 77 -6.06 -3.80 16.71
C VAL A 77 -5.21 -4.64 15.76
N LEU A 78 -3.88 -4.70 15.96
CA LEU A 78 -2.94 -5.38 15.07
C LEU A 78 -3.33 -6.84 14.82
N GLY A 79 -3.76 -7.55 15.88
CA GLY A 79 -4.19 -8.94 15.80
C GLY A 79 -3.06 -9.86 15.32
N ALA A 80 -3.35 -10.73 14.35
CA ALA A 80 -2.39 -11.70 13.79
C ALA A 80 -1.47 -11.11 12.69
N ARG A 81 -1.57 -9.81 12.39
CA ARG A 81 -0.85 -9.16 11.29
C ARG A 81 0.63 -9.00 11.62
N ASP A 82 1.44 -9.95 11.17
CA ASP A 82 2.87 -10.10 11.49
C ASP A 82 3.81 -9.49 10.43
N VAL A 83 3.28 -9.07 9.28
CA VAL A 83 4.03 -8.44 8.19
C VAL A 83 3.71 -6.96 8.11
N ALA A 84 4.75 -6.14 7.96
CA ALA A 84 4.64 -4.73 7.60
C ALA A 84 5.10 -4.51 6.15
N ILE A 85 4.30 -3.81 5.37
CA ILE A 85 4.59 -3.40 3.99
C ILE A 85 4.70 -1.89 4.00
N ALA A 86 5.94 -1.37 3.98
CA ALA A 86 6.21 0.06 3.87
C ALA A 86 6.11 0.47 2.40
N ILE A 87 5.24 1.44 2.11
CA ILE A 87 4.96 1.95 0.78
C ILE A 87 5.33 3.43 0.78
N LYS A 88 6.32 3.81 -0.02
CA LYS A 88 6.83 5.18 -0.12
C LYS A 88 6.69 5.72 -1.54
N TRP A 89 6.48 7.02 -1.65
CA TRP A 89 6.40 7.70 -2.93
C TRP A 89 7.00 9.10 -2.85
N GLY A 90 7.40 9.62 -4.01
CA GLY A 90 7.96 10.95 -4.16
C GLY A 90 6.88 12.02 -4.28
N GLY A 91 7.16 13.00 -5.14
CA GLY A 91 6.26 14.12 -5.41
C GLY A 91 5.52 14.05 -6.74
N ASP A 92 5.81 13.05 -7.60
CA ASP A 92 5.08 12.86 -8.85
C ASP A 92 3.63 12.44 -8.51
N PRO A 93 2.61 13.17 -9.00
CA PRO A 93 1.20 12.85 -8.75
C PRO A 93 0.83 11.40 -9.09
N ARG A 94 1.43 10.81 -10.13
CA ARG A 94 1.17 9.42 -10.54
C ARG A 94 1.72 8.42 -9.54
N GLU A 95 2.87 8.70 -8.93
CA GLU A 95 3.41 7.87 -7.83
C GLU A 95 2.51 7.95 -6.59
N VAL A 96 1.97 9.14 -6.28
CA VAL A 96 1.03 9.34 -5.17
C VAL A 96 -0.23 8.51 -5.39
N ALA A 97 -0.85 8.62 -6.56
CA ALA A 97 -2.04 7.86 -6.92
C ALA A 97 -1.75 6.35 -6.92
N ALA A 98 -0.64 5.93 -7.53
CA ALA A 98 -0.25 4.54 -7.60
C ALA A 98 -0.07 3.90 -6.21
N ALA A 99 0.64 4.59 -5.32
CA ALA A 99 0.79 4.15 -3.94
C ALA A 99 -0.59 3.99 -3.28
N TYR A 100 -1.43 5.03 -3.24
CA TYR A 100 -2.73 4.96 -2.57
C TYR A 100 -3.65 3.89 -3.13
N ILE A 101 -3.63 3.63 -4.44
CA ILE A 101 -4.40 2.54 -5.06
C ILE A 101 -4.00 1.19 -4.48
N VAL A 102 -2.69 0.91 -4.40
CA VAL A 102 -2.17 -0.35 -3.84
C VAL A 102 -2.50 -0.45 -2.35
N ILE A 103 -2.35 0.64 -1.60
CA ILE A 103 -2.72 0.69 -0.17
C ILE A 103 -4.22 0.37 0.02
N ALA A 104 -5.08 0.96 -0.81
CA ALA A 104 -6.51 0.74 -0.75
C ALA A 104 -6.88 -0.72 -1.10
N ALA A 105 -6.22 -1.33 -2.08
CA ALA A 105 -6.41 -2.73 -2.43
C ALA A 105 -6.01 -3.65 -1.26
N LEU A 106 -4.84 -3.43 -0.65
CA LEU A 106 -4.38 -4.18 0.53
C LEU A 106 -5.37 -4.07 1.70
N ALA A 107 -5.84 -2.86 2.00
CA ALA A 107 -6.76 -2.64 3.10
C ALA A 107 -8.13 -3.28 2.87
N LYS A 108 -8.66 -3.19 1.64
CA LYS A 108 -10.02 -3.64 1.34
C LYS A 108 -10.13 -5.15 1.16
N ASP A 109 -9.24 -5.74 0.36
CA ASP A 109 -9.41 -7.12 -0.12
C ASP A 109 -8.50 -8.10 0.65
N PHE A 110 -7.50 -7.60 1.36
CA PHE A 110 -6.52 -8.42 2.07
C PHE A 110 -6.42 -8.11 3.57
N ASP A 111 -7.41 -7.38 4.11
CA ASP A 111 -7.57 -7.12 5.54
C ASP A 111 -6.34 -6.41 6.18
N ALA A 112 -5.68 -5.54 5.40
CA ALA A 112 -4.55 -4.79 5.90
C ALA A 112 -4.98 -3.59 6.76
N LEU A 113 -4.27 -3.36 7.86
CA LEU A 113 -4.38 -2.14 8.66
C LEU A 113 -3.31 -1.16 8.22
N VAL A 114 -3.69 0.08 7.90
CA VAL A 114 -2.76 1.05 7.33
C VAL A 114 -2.57 2.23 8.26
N ILE A 115 -1.33 2.63 8.50
CA ILE A 115 -1.01 3.88 9.19
C ILE A 115 -0.28 4.86 8.27
N ASP A 116 -0.46 6.14 8.55
CA ASP A 116 0.50 7.18 8.15
C ASP A 116 1.75 7.01 9.01
N ALA A 117 2.89 6.70 8.40
CA ALA A 117 4.10 6.34 9.15
C ALA A 117 4.76 7.54 9.85
N ASP A 118 4.44 8.76 9.40
CA ASP A 118 4.97 10.00 9.97
C ASP A 118 4.11 10.49 11.12
N LYS A 119 2.78 10.30 11.02
CA LYS A 119 1.81 10.74 12.04
C LYS A 119 1.40 9.65 13.02
N GLY A 120 1.73 8.39 12.74
CA GLY A 120 1.28 7.23 13.51
C GLY A 120 -0.24 7.06 13.55
N THR A 121 -0.95 7.67 12.60
CA THR A 121 -2.43 7.69 12.58
C THR A 121 -2.95 6.56 11.72
N LEU A 122 -3.92 5.80 12.24
CA LEU A 122 -4.59 4.74 11.50
C LEU A 122 -5.53 5.32 10.44
N PHE A 123 -5.48 4.78 9.23
CA PHE A 123 -6.47 5.07 8.19
C PHE A 123 -7.68 4.15 8.34
N GLU A 124 -8.87 4.71 8.18
CA GLU A 124 -10.07 3.91 7.94
C GLU A 124 -10.00 3.34 6.52
N ALA A 125 -10.21 2.03 6.37
CA ALA A 125 -10.10 1.34 5.08
C ALA A 125 -10.99 1.97 3.99
N ALA A 126 -12.21 2.36 4.34
CA ALA A 126 -13.14 3.02 3.40
C ALA A 126 -12.59 4.37 2.89
N LYS A 127 -11.89 5.13 3.74
CA LYS A 127 -11.29 6.42 3.37
C LYS A 127 -10.09 6.27 2.43
N LEU A 128 -9.40 5.13 2.44
CA LEU A 128 -8.27 4.87 1.55
C LEU A 128 -8.70 4.78 0.08
N VAL A 129 -9.83 4.14 -0.21
CA VAL A 129 -10.37 4.08 -1.58
C VAL A 129 -10.74 5.48 -2.07
N THR A 130 -11.42 6.27 -1.23
CA THR A 130 -11.72 7.68 -1.56
C THR A 130 -10.44 8.48 -1.77
N ARG A 131 -9.43 8.30 -0.92
CA ARG A 131 -8.15 8.99 -1.06
C ARG A 131 -7.43 8.64 -2.36
N ALA A 132 -7.45 7.37 -2.75
CA ALA A 132 -6.92 6.89 -4.02
C ALA A 132 -7.67 7.49 -5.23
N ARG A 133 -8.99 7.70 -5.13
CA ARG A 133 -9.77 8.39 -6.18
C ARG A 133 -9.40 9.86 -6.29
N ASN A 134 -9.38 10.57 -5.17
CA ASN A 134 -9.03 11.99 -5.17
C ASN A 134 -7.61 12.24 -5.71
N SER A 135 -6.68 11.31 -5.49
CA SER A 135 -5.32 11.45 -6.04
C SER A 135 -5.25 11.22 -7.55
N LEU A 136 -6.24 10.56 -8.16
CA LEU A 136 -6.39 10.52 -9.62
C LEU A 136 -6.97 11.80 -10.18
N ASP A 137 -7.91 12.44 -9.48
CA ASP A 137 -8.50 13.72 -9.89
C ASP A 137 -7.49 14.89 -9.81
N GLU A 138 -6.38 14.68 -9.09
CA GLU A 138 -5.27 15.63 -8.91
C GLU A 138 -4.11 15.42 -9.92
N LEU A 139 -4.21 14.43 -10.83
CA LEU A 139 -3.24 14.20 -11.92
C LEU A 139 -3.37 15.25 -13.03
#